data_AF-A0A6P0UDA9-F1
#
_entry.id   AF-A0A6P0UDA9-F1
#
_cell.length_a   1.000
_cell.length_b   1.000
_cell.length_c   1.000
_cell.angle_alpha   90.00
_cell.angle_beta   90.00
_cell.angle_gamma   90.00
#
_symmetry.space_group_name_H-M   'P 1'
#
loop_
_entity.id
_entity.type
_entity.pdbx_description
1 polymer ?
#
loop_
_entity_poly.entity_id
_entity_poly.type
_entity_poly.pdbx_seq_one_letter_code
_entity_poly.pdbx_strand_id
1 'polypeptide(L)'
;QVEVRNLNGNSFDNRLENFVWGSSKENKIDNIRNNSFSCNGGVFVGIESIEKFGKEITYDIEVEHPEHNFIANGLVVHNSFDVQSYRYCSGKVIAVAEGKEDIETAFYLRPVGEYSDRQGKKYYYSAEQREQDLQWCLEAAKKYKLDLELGMSEEHARGKIPFDYRQHFVVSFNCRSLLHFLDLRFKKNAQLEIQKLCELMWPHVQDWVPNIAEWYEKNRLGKGKLSP
;
A
#
# COMPACT_ATOMS: atom_id res chain seq x y z
N GLN A 1 22.29 9.85 30.98
CA GLN A 1 22.45 9.23 29.65
C GLN A 1 23.42 10.08 28.85
N VAL A 2 24.33 9.42 28.12
CA VAL A 2 25.26 10.10 27.22
C VAL A 2 24.51 10.38 25.92
N GLU A 3 24.57 11.61 25.44
CA GLU A 3 23.89 12.08 24.23
C GLU A 3 24.91 12.63 23.23
N VAL A 4 24.54 12.60 21.95
CA VAL A 4 25.32 13.22 20.87
C VAL A 4 25.02 14.72 20.85
N ARG A 5 26.05 15.54 20.63
CA ARG A 5 26.01 17.01 20.64
C ARG A 5 26.74 17.57 19.41
N ASN A 6 26.32 18.72 18.90
CA ASN A 6 26.99 19.42 17.79
C ASN A 6 28.02 20.43 18.33
N LEU A 7 29.27 20.37 17.89
CA LEU A 7 30.36 21.25 18.33
C LEU A 7 30.09 22.73 18.01
N ASN A 8 29.53 22.98 16.83
CA ASN A 8 29.26 24.33 16.35
C ASN A 8 27.92 24.90 16.82
N GLY A 9 27.16 24.17 17.64
CA GLY A 9 25.87 24.63 18.14
C GLY A 9 24.74 24.70 17.10
N ASN A 10 25.01 24.29 15.85
CA ASN A 10 24.03 24.22 14.76
C ASN A 10 23.48 22.80 14.66
N SER A 11 22.22 22.61 15.05
CA SER A 11 21.53 21.32 15.01
C SER A 11 21.26 20.78 13.60
N PHE A 12 21.46 21.60 12.56
CA PHE A 12 21.25 21.19 11.16
C PHE A 12 22.53 20.69 10.49
N ASP A 13 23.70 20.90 11.11
CA ASP A 13 24.99 20.45 10.58
C ASP A 13 25.34 19.05 11.09
N ASN A 14 24.88 18.04 10.33
CA ASN A 14 25.00 16.61 10.68
C ASN A 14 26.27 15.93 10.14
N ARG A 15 27.35 16.69 9.90
CA ARG A 15 28.65 16.10 9.53
C ARG A 15 29.27 15.36 10.72
N LEU A 16 29.91 14.23 10.46
CA LEU A 16 30.45 13.35 11.52
C LEU A 16 31.48 14.06 12.41
N GLU A 17 32.30 14.92 11.81
CA GLU A 17 33.30 15.77 12.47
C GLU A 17 32.72 16.79 13.45
N ASN A 18 31.42 17.09 13.32
CA ASN A 18 30.72 18.04 14.18
C ASN A 18 30.09 17.37 15.41
N PHE A 19 30.13 16.03 15.52
CA PHE A 19 29.50 15.32 16.63
C PHE A 19 30.47 14.98 17.76
N VAL A 20 30.05 15.29 18.99
CA VAL A 20 30.76 14.91 20.21
C VAL A 20 29.80 14.31 21.24
N TRP A 21 30.35 13.45 22.11
CA TRP A 21 29.59 12.87 23.21
C TRP A 21 29.56 13.83 24.39
N GLY A 22 28.39 14.00 25.01
CA GLY A 22 28.28 14.73 26.27
C GLY A 22 27.00 14.40 27.03
N SER A 23 26.62 15.26 27.95
CA SER A 23 25.46 15.07 28.82
C SER A 23 24.25 15.91 28.40
N SER A 24 23.06 15.42 28.77
CA SER A 24 21.78 16.12 28.55
C SER A 24 21.74 17.53 29.15
N LYS A 25 22.45 17.76 30.27
CA LYS A 25 22.57 19.10 30.89
C LYS A 25 23.35 20.07 30.00
N GLU A 26 24.44 19.62 29.41
CA GLU A 26 25.28 20.46 28.55
C GLU A 26 24.55 20.76 27.24
N ASN A 27 23.84 19.78 26.66
CA ASN A 27 22.95 20.01 25.50
C ASN A 27 21.90 21.09 25.77
N LYS A 28 21.31 21.10 26.96
CA LYS A 28 20.33 22.12 27.35
C LYS A 28 20.95 23.52 27.47
N ILE A 29 22.17 23.62 27.99
CA ILE A 29 22.91 24.90 28.10
C ILE A 29 23.24 25.44 26.70
N ASP A 30 23.67 24.59 25.78
CA ASP A 30 24.00 25.01 24.43
C ASP A 30 22.75 25.40 23.63
N ASN A 31 21.62 24.70 23.83
CA ASN A 31 20.35 25.10 23.22
C ASN A 31 19.86 26.48 23.70
N ILE A 32 20.09 26.81 24.97
CA ILE A 32 19.79 28.13 25.53
C ILE A 32 20.74 29.19 24.95
N ARG A 33 22.04 28.90 24.84
CA ARG A 33 23.05 29.82 24.29
C ARG A 33 22.81 30.13 22.81
N ASN A 34 22.44 29.12 22.03
CA ASN A 34 22.29 29.22 20.58
C ASN A 34 20.87 29.56 20.15
N ASN A 35 19.96 29.80 21.12
CA ASN A 35 18.55 30.06 20.89
C ASN A 35 17.86 29.00 20.01
N SER A 36 18.38 27.76 20.02
CA SER A 36 17.91 26.62 19.23
C SER A 36 16.79 25.88 19.95
N PHE A 37 15.75 26.62 20.32
CA PHE A 37 14.47 26.02 20.67
C PHE A 37 13.76 25.68 19.37
N SER A 38 13.21 24.47 19.25
CA SER A 38 12.21 24.19 18.22
C SER A 38 10.94 24.95 18.55
N CYS A 39 10.90 26.24 18.21
CA CYS A 39 9.67 26.98 18.11
C CYS A 39 8.91 26.43 16.89
N ASN A 40 8.21 25.31 17.06
CA ASN A 40 7.19 24.84 16.12
C ASN A 40 5.94 25.75 16.19
N GLY A 41 6.14 27.06 16.17
CA GLY A 41 5.13 28.07 15.90
C GLY A 41 5.40 28.58 14.49
N GLY A 42 4.54 28.21 13.54
CA GLY A 42 4.62 28.78 12.20
C GLY A 42 4.35 30.28 12.28
N VAL A 43 5.37 31.10 12.03
CA VAL A 43 5.22 32.54 11.90
C VAL A 43 5.05 32.83 10.42
N PHE A 44 3.96 33.51 10.06
CA PHE A 44 3.82 34.02 8.71
C PHE A 44 4.90 35.07 8.46
N VAL A 45 5.85 34.72 7.60
CA VAL A 45 6.86 35.64 7.11
C VAL A 45 6.37 36.25 5.80
N GLY A 46 6.58 37.55 5.64
CA GLY A 46 6.31 38.24 4.39
C GLY A 46 7.22 37.70 3.29
N ILE A 47 6.68 37.56 2.08
CA ILE A 47 7.47 37.14 0.92
C ILE A 47 8.52 38.23 0.65
N GLU A 48 9.81 37.87 0.78
CA GLU A 48 10.93 38.80 0.60
C GLU A 48 11.08 39.24 -0.87
N SER A 49 10.87 38.31 -1.80
CA SER A 49 10.78 38.60 -3.23
C SER A 49 10.07 37.47 -3.97
N ILE A 50 9.46 37.79 -5.11
CA ILE A 50 8.94 36.81 -6.07
C ILE A 50 9.74 37.01 -7.35
N GLU A 51 10.64 36.09 -7.65
CA GLU A 51 11.38 36.09 -8.90
C GLU A 51 10.62 35.25 -9.93
N LYS A 52 10.37 35.82 -11.11
CA LYS A 52 9.86 35.05 -12.25
C LYS A 52 10.98 34.18 -12.77
N PHE A 53 11.03 32.94 -12.29
CA PHE A 53 11.72 31.87 -12.99
C PHE A 53 11.02 31.67 -14.35
N GLY A 54 11.79 31.57 -15.43
CA GLY A 54 11.27 31.59 -16.80
C GLY A 54 10.20 30.51 -17.07
N LYS A 55 9.59 30.57 -18.26
CA LYS A 55 8.72 29.47 -18.70
C LYS A 55 9.59 28.29 -19.13
N GLU A 56 9.69 27.29 -18.28
CA GLU A 56 10.24 26.00 -18.66
C GLU A 56 9.14 25.12 -19.27
N ILE A 57 9.52 24.27 -20.22
CA ILE A 57 8.60 23.30 -20.79
C ILE A 57 8.41 22.20 -19.74
N THR A 58 7.20 22.10 -19.21
CA THR A 58 6.77 20.98 -18.38
C THR A 58 6.23 19.87 -19.28
N TYR A 59 6.69 18.65 -19.05
CA TYR A 59 6.18 17.46 -19.75
C TYR A 59 5.32 16.67 -18.78
N ASP A 60 4.07 16.43 -19.17
CA ASP A 60 3.27 15.39 -18.54
C ASP A 60 3.69 14.04 -19.12
N ILE A 61 3.84 13.03 -18.26
CA ILE A 61 4.22 11.67 -18.67
C ILE A 61 2.95 10.83 -18.65
N GLU A 62 2.60 10.23 -19.79
CA GLU A 62 1.52 9.26 -19.90
C GLU A 62 2.10 7.88 -20.24
N VAL A 63 1.57 6.83 -19.61
CA VAL A 63 1.95 5.45 -19.91
C VAL A 63 0.94 4.86 -20.88
N GLU A 64 1.39 4.53 -22.08
CA GLU A 64 0.61 3.81 -23.08
C GLU A 64 0.53 2.31 -22.73
N HIS A 65 -0.25 1.99 -21.70
CA HIS A 65 -0.54 0.62 -21.28
C HIS A 65 -1.97 0.53 -20.74
N PRO A 66 -2.73 -0.55 -21.00
CA PRO A 66 -4.14 -0.69 -20.56
C PRO A 66 -4.37 -0.51 -19.05
N GLU A 67 -3.32 -0.71 -18.25
CA GLU A 67 -3.37 -0.65 -16.79
C GLU A 67 -2.87 0.68 -16.23
N HIS A 68 -2.26 1.54 -17.06
CA HIS A 68 -1.69 2.86 -16.68
C HIS A 68 -0.73 2.84 -15.47
N ASN A 69 -0.01 1.74 -15.26
CA ASN A 69 0.97 1.61 -14.17
C ASN A 69 2.38 2.04 -14.64
N PHE A 70 3.17 2.66 -13.78
CA PHE A 70 4.54 3.14 -14.10
C PHE A 70 5.59 2.58 -13.12
N ILE A 71 6.65 1.97 -13.66
CA ILE A 71 7.78 1.45 -12.87
C ILE A 71 9.08 2.15 -13.34
N ALA A 72 9.58 3.11 -12.56
CA ALA A 72 10.85 3.78 -12.85
C ALA A 72 12.05 3.00 -12.29
N ASN A 73 12.83 2.32 -13.14
CA ASN A 73 14.12 1.71 -12.77
C ASN A 73 14.09 0.83 -11.50
N GLY A 74 12.98 0.12 -11.25
CA GLY A 74 12.80 -0.70 -10.04
C GLY A 74 12.65 0.11 -8.74
N LEU A 75 12.57 1.44 -8.82
CA LEU A 75 12.31 2.35 -7.70
C LEU A 75 10.82 2.64 -7.61
N VAL A 76 10.17 1.85 -6.76
CA VAL A 76 8.86 2.17 -6.18
C VAL A 76 9.19 3.03 -4.94
N VAL A 77 9.01 4.36 -5.06
CA VAL A 77 9.47 5.36 -4.07
C VAL A 77 8.99 5.00 -2.66
N HIS A 78 9.76 5.31 -1.60
CA HIS A 78 9.44 4.94 -0.21
C HIS A 78 7.98 5.32 0.13
N ASN A 79 7.12 4.31 0.38
CA ASN A 79 5.65 4.39 0.51
C ASN A 79 4.81 4.23 -0.79
N SER A 80 5.36 3.65 -1.85
CA SER A 80 4.66 3.48 -3.13
C SER A 80 4.03 2.10 -3.25
N PHE A 81 2.72 2.09 -3.41
CA PHE A 81 1.97 1.01 -4.01
C PHE A 81 1.34 1.61 -5.26
N ASP A 82 1.48 0.93 -6.39
CA ASP A 82 0.76 1.30 -7.61
C ASP A 82 -0.41 0.35 -7.75
N VAL A 83 -1.63 0.87 -7.86
CA VAL A 83 -2.86 0.08 -7.89
C VAL A 83 -3.67 0.52 -9.08
N GLN A 84 -4.13 -0.45 -9.87
CA GLN A 84 -5.01 -0.24 -11.01
C GLN A 84 -6.17 0.66 -10.62
N SER A 85 -6.22 1.83 -11.24
CA SER A 85 -7.25 2.84 -10.97
C SER A 85 -8.49 2.57 -11.81
N TYR A 86 -9.60 2.25 -11.16
CA TYR A 86 -10.91 2.16 -11.80
C TYR A 86 -11.47 3.50 -12.29
N ARG A 87 -10.76 4.62 -12.05
CA ARG A 87 -11.09 5.91 -12.69
C ARG A 87 -10.73 5.89 -14.17
N TYR A 88 -9.75 5.08 -14.54
CA TYR A 88 -9.16 5.03 -15.89
C TYR A 88 -9.33 3.64 -16.52
N CYS A 89 -9.34 2.57 -15.70
CA CYS A 89 -9.33 1.18 -16.15
C CYS A 89 -10.61 0.43 -15.75
N SER A 90 -11.76 0.79 -16.32
CA SER A 90 -13.04 0.08 -16.08
C SER A 90 -13.39 -0.96 -17.15
N GLY A 91 -12.50 -1.15 -18.13
CA GLY A 91 -12.73 -2.00 -19.31
C GLY A 91 -13.16 -3.43 -18.99
N LYS A 92 -12.62 -4.04 -17.93
CA LYS A 92 -12.99 -5.42 -17.52
C LYS A 92 -14.45 -5.52 -17.09
N VAL A 93 -14.95 -4.54 -16.33
CA VAL A 93 -16.36 -4.52 -15.90
C VAL A 93 -17.29 -4.36 -17.09
N ILE A 94 -16.90 -3.51 -18.04
CA ILE A 94 -17.67 -3.31 -19.28
C ILE A 94 -17.64 -4.57 -20.15
N ALA A 95 -16.49 -5.23 -20.27
CA ALA A 95 -16.34 -6.48 -21.01
C ALA A 95 -17.20 -7.62 -20.42
N VAL A 96 -17.25 -7.73 -19.09
CA VAL A 96 -18.16 -8.65 -18.38
C VAL A 96 -19.62 -8.29 -18.63
N ALA A 97 -19.98 -7.00 -18.55
CA ALA A 97 -21.35 -6.55 -18.83
C ALA A 97 -21.80 -6.85 -20.27
N GLU A 98 -20.86 -6.89 -21.22
CA GLU A 98 -21.08 -7.23 -22.63
C GLU A 98 -21.01 -8.74 -22.92
N GLY A 99 -20.66 -9.56 -21.94
CA GLY A 99 -20.47 -11.00 -22.11
C GLY A 99 -19.24 -11.37 -22.94
N LYS A 100 -18.25 -10.47 -23.04
CA LYS A 100 -16.97 -10.73 -23.74
C LYS A 100 -15.96 -11.48 -22.87
N GLU A 101 -16.05 -11.30 -21.55
CA GLU A 101 -15.18 -11.94 -20.56
C GLU A 101 -16.02 -12.63 -19.48
N ASP A 102 -15.40 -13.59 -18.78
CA ASP A 102 -16.00 -14.25 -17.63
C ASP A 102 -16.14 -13.27 -16.45
N ILE A 103 -17.23 -13.40 -15.69
CA ILE A 103 -17.53 -12.57 -14.51
C ILE A 103 -16.36 -12.56 -13.52
N GLU A 104 -15.68 -13.70 -13.35
CA GLU A 104 -14.57 -13.85 -12.41
C GLU A 104 -13.30 -13.10 -12.84
N THR A 105 -13.27 -12.58 -14.07
CA THR A 105 -12.17 -11.72 -14.55
C THR A 105 -12.21 -10.35 -13.88
N ALA A 106 -13.42 -9.82 -13.65
CA ALA A 106 -13.63 -8.54 -13.00
C ALA A 106 -13.95 -8.66 -11.51
N PHE A 107 -14.57 -9.75 -11.07
CA PHE A 107 -15.02 -9.95 -9.69
C PHE A 107 -14.40 -11.20 -9.06
N TYR A 108 -14.16 -11.15 -7.76
CA TYR A 108 -13.72 -12.29 -6.97
C TYR A 108 -14.84 -12.71 -6.01
N LEU A 109 -15.19 -13.99 -6.04
CA LEU A 109 -16.06 -14.61 -5.05
C LEU A 109 -15.38 -15.89 -4.56
N ARG A 110 -15.44 -16.13 -3.24
CA ARG A 110 -14.86 -17.34 -2.61
C ARG A 110 -15.41 -18.64 -3.20
N PRO A 111 -14.61 -19.68 -3.44
CA PRO A 111 -15.13 -20.95 -3.96
C PRO A 111 -16.14 -21.60 -3.00
N VAL A 112 -16.94 -22.53 -3.49
CA VAL A 112 -17.86 -23.34 -2.65
C VAL A 112 -17.04 -24.09 -1.61
N GLY A 113 -17.49 -24.07 -0.34
CA GLY A 113 -16.74 -24.71 0.73
C GLY A 113 -17.19 -24.32 2.13
N GLU A 114 -16.48 -24.88 3.11
CA GLU A 114 -16.69 -24.58 4.53
C GLU A 114 -15.77 -23.44 4.98
N TYR A 115 -16.37 -22.47 5.66
CA TYR A 115 -15.68 -21.29 6.18
C TYR A 115 -15.94 -21.11 7.66
N SER A 116 -15.06 -20.37 8.32
CA SER A 116 -15.23 -19.97 9.72
C SER A 116 -14.92 -18.50 9.88
N ASP A 117 -15.69 -17.81 10.73
CA ASP A 117 -15.42 -16.43 11.10
C ASP A 117 -14.44 -16.32 12.28
N ARG A 118 -14.09 -15.08 12.65
CA ARG A 118 -13.21 -14.80 13.80
C ARG A 118 -13.83 -15.19 15.15
N GLN A 119 -15.15 -15.34 15.22
CA GLN A 119 -15.88 -15.71 16.42
C GLN A 119 -16.08 -17.24 16.52
N GLY A 120 -15.60 -18.00 15.54
CA GLY A 120 -15.70 -19.45 15.48
C GLY A 120 -16.99 -19.98 14.84
N LYS A 121 -17.87 -19.11 14.33
CA LYS A 121 -19.07 -19.51 13.58
C LYS A 121 -18.64 -20.14 12.27
N LYS A 122 -18.99 -21.42 12.09
CA LYS A 122 -18.80 -22.13 10.83
C LYS A 122 -20.03 -21.98 9.94
N TYR A 123 -19.80 -21.82 8.65
CA TYR A 123 -20.86 -21.78 7.66
C TYR A 123 -20.39 -22.46 6.37
N TYR A 124 -21.36 -23.01 5.65
CA TYR A 124 -21.13 -23.59 4.32
C TYR A 124 -21.60 -22.58 3.28
N TYR A 125 -20.72 -22.26 2.33
CA TYR A 125 -21.06 -21.46 1.17
C TYR A 125 -21.42 -22.40 0.02
N SER A 126 -22.71 -22.46 -0.32
CA SER A 126 -23.24 -23.45 -1.26
C SER A 126 -23.08 -23.02 -2.72
N ALA A 127 -23.24 -23.97 -3.64
CA ALA A 127 -23.20 -23.69 -5.07
C ALA A 127 -24.34 -22.76 -5.51
N GLU A 128 -25.53 -22.91 -4.92
CA GLU A 128 -26.69 -22.07 -5.22
C GLU A 128 -26.49 -20.62 -4.76
N GLN A 129 -25.89 -20.43 -3.58
CA GLN A 129 -25.55 -19.09 -3.09
C GLN A 129 -24.51 -18.44 -3.99
N ARG A 130 -23.49 -19.20 -4.39
CA ARG A 130 -22.47 -18.72 -5.33
C ARG A 130 -23.07 -18.26 -6.65
N GLU A 131 -23.98 -19.03 -7.22
CA GLU A 131 -24.63 -18.66 -8.48
C GLU A 131 -25.44 -17.35 -8.35
N GLN A 132 -26.15 -17.18 -7.24
CA GLN A 132 -26.88 -15.93 -6.94
C GLN A 132 -25.94 -14.73 -6.81
N ASP A 133 -24.81 -14.90 -6.14
CA ASP A 133 -23.80 -13.85 -5.98
C ASP A 133 -23.12 -13.48 -7.30
N LEU A 134 -22.84 -14.48 -8.17
CA LEU A 134 -22.32 -14.25 -9.51
C LEU A 134 -23.32 -13.46 -10.36
N GLN A 135 -24.60 -13.84 -10.31
CA GLN A 135 -25.65 -13.12 -11.02
C GLN A 135 -25.76 -11.67 -10.51
N TRP A 136 -25.64 -11.44 -9.21
CA TRP A 136 -25.60 -10.09 -8.64
C TRP A 136 -24.41 -9.27 -9.16
N CYS A 137 -23.22 -9.87 -9.25
CA CYS A 137 -22.05 -9.20 -9.82
C CYS A 137 -22.28 -8.81 -11.29
N LEU A 138 -22.91 -9.70 -12.08
CA LEU A 138 -23.25 -9.43 -13.47
C LEU A 138 -24.25 -8.27 -13.61
N GLU A 139 -25.30 -8.24 -12.78
CA GLU A 139 -26.27 -7.15 -12.79
C GLU A 139 -25.64 -5.82 -12.38
N ALA A 140 -24.73 -5.82 -11.40
CA ALA A 140 -23.98 -4.63 -11.02
C ALA A 140 -23.07 -4.14 -12.17
N ALA A 141 -22.43 -5.04 -12.92
CA ALA A 141 -21.63 -4.69 -14.09
C ALA A 141 -22.47 -4.06 -15.21
N LYS A 142 -23.65 -4.63 -15.51
CA LYS A 142 -24.60 -4.04 -16.46
C LYS A 142 -25.08 -2.67 -16.02
N LYS A 143 -25.38 -2.51 -14.73
CA LYS A 143 -25.80 -1.23 -14.16
C LYS A 143 -24.71 -0.17 -14.25
N TYR A 144 -23.46 -0.56 -13.95
CA TYR A 144 -22.29 0.29 -14.12
C TYR A 144 -22.15 0.78 -15.56
N LYS A 145 -22.24 -0.13 -16.55
CA LYS A 145 -22.20 0.23 -17.97
C LYS A 145 -23.29 1.23 -18.35
N LEU A 146 -24.54 0.96 -17.95
CA LEU A 146 -25.66 1.86 -18.22
C LEU A 146 -25.46 3.25 -17.60
N ASP A 147 -24.93 3.33 -16.38
CA ASP A 147 -24.67 4.62 -15.74
C ASP A 147 -23.62 5.44 -16.49
N LEU A 148 -22.58 4.80 -17.05
CA LEU A 148 -21.61 5.46 -17.93
C LEU A 148 -22.25 5.95 -19.22
N GLU A 149 -23.09 5.14 -19.86
CA GLU A 149 -23.84 5.52 -21.07
C GLU A 149 -24.78 6.72 -20.83
N LEU A 150 -25.31 6.84 -19.62
CA LEU A 150 -26.12 7.98 -19.18
C LEU A 150 -25.30 9.23 -18.78
N GLY A 151 -23.97 9.18 -18.93
CA GLY A 151 -23.07 10.31 -18.69
C GLY A 151 -22.57 10.44 -17.25
N MET A 152 -22.71 9.41 -16.42
CA MET A 152 -22.08 9.39 -15.10
C MET A 152 -20.57 9.17 -15.21
N SER A 153 -19.78 9.94 -14.47
CA SER A 153 -18.33 9.74 -14.38
C SER A 153 -17.98 8.40 -13.71
N GLU A 154 -16.89 7.78 -14.14
CA GLU A 154 -16.34 6.51 -13.65
C GLU A 154 -16.11 6.53 -12.14
N GLU A 155 -15.67 7.66 -11.58
CA GLU A 155 -15.45 7.88 -10.15
C GLU A 155 -16.68 7.67 -9.29
N HIS A 156 -17.83 8.09 -9.80
CA HIS A 156 -19.12 7.97 -9.14
C HIS A 156 -19.74 6.60 -9.43
N ALA A 157 -19.69 6.15 -10.69
CA ALA A 157 -20.25 4.87 -11.10
C ALA A 157 -19.59 3.69 -10.36
N ARG A 158 -18.25 3.74 -10.15
CA ARG A 158 -17.53 2.66 -9.45
C ARG A 158 -17.91 2.52 -7.98
N GLY A 159 -18.52 3.54 -7.36
CA GLY A 159 -19.00 3.43 -5.98
C GLY A 159 -20.15 2.42 -5.82
N LYS A 160 -20.76 1.98 -6.92
CA LYS A 160 -21.93 1.09 -6.94
C LYS A 160 -21.57 -0.37 -7.24
N ILE A 161 -20.35 -0.66 -7.65
CA ILE A 161 -19.92 -2.03 -7.93
C ILE A 161 -19.64 -2.77 -6.61
N PRO A 162 -19.82 -4.10 -6.55
CA PRO A 162 -19.44 -4.91 -5.40
C PRO A 162 -17.97 -4.72 -5.04
N PHE A 163 -17.65 -4.75 -3.74
CA PHE A 163 -16.31 -4.45 -3.23
C PHE A 163 -15.23 -5.40 -3.72
N ASP A 164 -15.55 -6.68 -3.90
CA ASP A 164 -14.59 -7.71 -4.29
C ASP A 164 -14.32 -7.72 -5.81
N TYR A 165 -13.98 -6.56 -6.38
CA TYR A 165 -13.51 -6.47 -7.76
C TYR A 165 -11.99 -6.70 -7.83
N ARG A 166 -11.52 -7.30 -8.93
CA ARG A 166 -10.11 -7.61 -9.11
C ARG A 166 -9.32 -6.38 -9.51
N GLN A 167 -8.21 -6.14 -8.82
CA GLN A 167 -7.27 -5.09 -9.13
C GLN A 167 -5.86 -5.66 -9.26
N HIS A 168 -5.13 -5.18 -10.27
CA HIS A 168 -3.69 -5.36 -10.31
C HIS A 168 -3.03 -4.31 -9.44
N PHE A 169 -1.99 -4.71 -8.71
CA PHE A 169 -1.16 -3.76 -7.99
C PHE A 169 0.29 -4.22 -7.96
N VAL A 170 1.18 -3.25 -7.85
CA VAL A 170 2.61 -3.45 -7.63
C VAL A 170 2.93 -2.97 -6.23
N VAL A 171 3.61 -3.82 -5.47
CA VAL A 171 4.09 -3.52 -4.12
C VAL A 171 5.56 -3.82 -4.01
N SER A 172 6.30 -2.99 -3.28
CA SER A 172 7.71 -3.19 -3.00
C SER A 172 7.95 -3.21 -1.50
N PHE A 173 8.81 -4.14 -1.07
CA PHE A 173 9.19 -4.29 0.34
C PHE A 173 10.70 -4.34 0.46
N ASN A 174 11.24 -3.71 1.50
CA ASN A 174 12.53 -4.13 2.02
C ASN A 174 12.39 -5.46 2.80
N CYS A 175 13.48 -6.19 2.99
CA CYS A 175 13.46 -7.51 3.63
C CYS A 175 12.80 -7.48 5.03
N ARG A 176 13.09 -6.47 5.85
CA ARG A 176 12.50 -6.34 7.20
C ARG A 176 10.97 -6.15 7.15
N SER A 177 10.50 -5.26 6.29
CA SER A 177 9.07 -4.98 6.11
C SER A 177 8.33 -6.19 5.55
N LEU A 178 8.96 -6.94 4.64
CA LEU A 178 8.41 -8.18 4.10
C LEU A 178 8.20 -9.24 5.19
N LEU A 179 9.23 -9.49 6.01
CA LEU A 179 9.10 -10.44 7.12
C LEU A 179 8.01 -10.00 8.11
N HIS A 180 7.94 -8.70 8.42
CA HIS A 180 6.87 -8.16 9.27
C HIS A 180 5.47 -8.32 8.66
N PHE A 181 5.33 -8.10 7.35
CA PHE A 181 4.08 -8.35 6.63
C PHE A 181 3.67 -9.82 6.74
N LEU A 182 4.60 -10.75 6.54
CA LEU A 182 4.35 -12.19 6.71
C LEU A 182 3.95 -12.54 8.15
N ASP A 183 4.57 -11.93 9.17
CA ASP A 183 4.19 -12.15 10.57
C ASP A 183 2.72 -11.76 10.85
N LEU A 184 2.19 -10.77 10.14
CA LEU A 184 0.81 -10.29 10.30
C LEU A 184 -0.19 -11.06 9.44
N ARG A 185 0.18 -11.38 8.20
CA ARG A 185 -0.75 -11.83 7.15
C ARG A 185 -0.69 -13.32 6.87
N PHE A 186 0.42 -13.98 7.19
CA PHE A 186 0.56 -15.42 6.99
C PHE A 186 0.10 -16.25 8.22
N LYS A 187 -0.60 -15.61 9.16
CA LYS A 187 -1.19 -16.29 10.32
C LYS A 187 -2.53 -16.91 9.96
N LYS A 188 -2.85 -18.05 10.59
CA LYS A 188 -4.12 -18.77 10.38
C LYS A 188 -5.37 -17.95 10.73
N ASN A 189 -5.24 -16.95 11.62
CA ASN A 189 -6.34 -16.07 12.01
C ASN A 189 -6.47 -14.81 11.12
N ALA A 190 -5.57 -14.61 10.16
CA ALA A 190 -5.72 -13.59 9.14
C ALA A 190 -6.81 -14.01 8.13
N GLN A 191 -7.21 -13.08 7.27
CA GLN A 191 -8.18 -13.37 6.21
C GLN A 191 -7.62 -14.41 5.22
N LEU A 192 -8.46 -15.30 4.70
CA LEU A 192 -8.00 -16.40 3.83
C LEU A 192 -7.31 -15.89 2.56
N GLU A 193 -7.88 -14.87 1.92
CA GLU A 193 -7.38 -14.31 0.66
C GLU A 193 -5.93 -13.82 0.80
N ILE A 194 -5.63 -13.10 1.89
CA ILE A 194 -4.28 -12.57 2.12
C ILE A 194 -3.30 -13.66 2.58
N GLN A 195 -3.78 -14.73 3.21
CA GLN A 195 -2.96 -15.91 3.46
C GLN A 195 -2.54 -16.57 2.14
N LYS A 196 -3.45 -16.69 1.17
CA LYS A 196 -3.12 -17.21 -0.17
C LYS A 196 -2.12 -16.34 -0.91
N LEU A 197 -2.20 -15.02 -0.78
CA LEU A 197 -1.16 -14.12 -1.28
C LEU A 197 0.21 -14.44 -0.65
N CYS A 198 0.27 -14.59 0.67
CA CYS A 198 1.52 -14.94 1.36
C CYS A 198 2.06 -16.32 0.93
N GLU A 199 1.20 -17.32 0.74
CA GLU A 199 1.58 -18.65 0.23
C GLU A 199 2.23 -18.55 -1.15
N LEU A 200 1.66 -17.73 -2.06
CA LEU A 200 2.22 -17.53 -3.40
C LEU A 200 3.51 -16.70 -3.38
N MET A 201 3.64 -15.75 -2.47
CA MET A 201 4.86 -14.96 -2.32
C MET A 201 6.02 -15.77 -1.74
N TRP A 202 5.74 -16.71 -0.84
CA TRP A 202 6.76 -17.37 -0.01
C TRP A 202 7.88 -18.08 -0.80
N PRO A 203 7.61 -18.86 -1.86
CA PRO A 203 8.66 -19.47 -2.67
C PRO A 203 9.66 -18.45 -3.24
N HIS A 204 9.17 -17.29 -3.70
CA HIS A 204 10.02 -16.22 -4.20
C HIS A 204 10.91 -15.61 -3.11
N VAL A 205 10.44 -15.59 -1.85
CA VAL A 205 11.25 -15.15 -0.71
C VAL A 205 12.34 -16.16 -0.38
N GLN A 206 12.01 -17.47 -0.45
CA GLN A 206 12.98 -18.54 -0.26
C GLN A 206 14.09 -18.50 -1.30
N ASP A 207 13.74 -18.23 -2.57
CA ASP A 207 14.71 -18.09 -3.66
C ASP A 207 15.55 -16.81 -3.53
N TRP A 208 14.96 -15.71 -3.06
CA TRP A 208 15.64 -14.42 -2.94
C TRP A 208 16.63 -14.37 -1.76
N VAL A 209 16.24 -14.84 -0.57
CA VAL A 209 17.03 -14.75 0.66
C VAL A 209 17.01 -16.06 1.47
N PRO A 210 17.61 -17.15 0.95
CA PRO A 210 17.41 -18.51 1.48
C PRO A 210 17.80 -18.68 2.95
N ASN A 211 18.96 -18.13 3.37
CA ASN A 211 19.42 -18.23 4.75
C ASN A 211 18.48 -17.53 5.75
N ILE A 212 17.90 -16.40 5.35
CA ILE A 212 16.93 -15.66 6.17
C ILE A 212 15.60 -16.39 6.19
N ALA A 213 15.16 -16.92 5.04
CA ALA A 213 13.93 -17.67 4.90
C ALA A 213 13.95 -18.94 5.76
N GLU A 214 15.04 -19.72 5.74
CA GLU A 214 15.23 -20.91 6.57
C GLU A 214 15.13 -20.57 8.07
N TRP A 215 15.85 -19.52 8.51
CA TRP A 215 15.77 -19.07 9.89
C TRP A 215 14.35 -18.61 10.25
N TYR A 216 13.69 -17.85 9.38
CA TYR A 216 12.35 -17.34 9.59
C TYR A 216 11.32 -18.46 9.68
N GLU A 217 11.39 -19.47 8.81
CA GLU A 217 10.54 -20.66 8.82
C GLU A 217 10.65 -21.43 10.13
N LYS A 218 11.89 -21.68 10.57
CA LYS A 218 12.16 -22.39 11.82
C LYS A 218 11.63 -21.64 13.05
N ASN A 219 11.86 -20.33 13.11
CA ASN A 219 11.69 -19.55 14.34
C ASN A 219 10.40 -18.71 14.42
N ARG A 220 9.87 -18.23 13.29
CA ARG A 220 8.83 -17.17 13.28
C ARG A 220 7.61 -17.45 12.40
N LEU A 221 7.76 -18.16 11.28
CA LEU A 221 6.67 -18.40 10.34
C LEU A 221 5.48 -19.08 11.03
N GLY A 222 4.32 -18.42 11.00
CA GLY A 222 3.10 -18.86 11.71
C GLY A 222 3.19 -18.85 13.25
N LYS A 223 4.34 -18.48 13.81
CA LYS A 223 4.66 -18.49 15.26
C LYS A 223 4.91 -17.09 15.83
N GLY A 224 4.96 -16.05 14.99
CA GLY A 224 5.27 -14.69 15.42
C GLY A 224 4.35 -14.21 16.55
N LYS A 225 4.92 -14.00 17.75
CA LYS A 225 4.24 -13.29 18.83
C LYS A 225 4.20 -11.81 18.45
N LEU A 226 3.01 -11.28 18.21
CA LEU A 226 2.84 -9.84 18.07
C LEU A 226 2.94 -9.24 19.47
N SER A 227 3.62 -8.11 19.60
CA SER A 227 3.46 -7.27 20.79
C SER A 227 1.97 -6.89 20.90
N PRO A 228 1.39 -6.90 22.10
CA PRO A 228 0.02 -6.48 22.33
C PRO A 228 -0.25 -5.05 21.85
#